data_AF-A0AAD1GYS4-F1
#
_entry.id   AF-A0AAD1GYS4-F1
#
_cell.length_a   1.000
_cell.length_b   1.000
_cell.length_c   1.000
_cell.angle_alpha   90.00
_cell.angle_beta   90.00
_cell.angle_gamma   90.00
#
_symmetry.space_group_name_H-M   'P 1'
#
loop_
_entity.id
_entity.type
_entity.pdbx_description
1 polymer ?
#
loop_
_entity_poly.entity_id
_entity_poly.type
_entity_poly.pdbx_seq_one_letter_code
_entity_poly.pdbx_strand_id
1 'polypeptide(L)'
;MSPTVFNAYADAAPNLVKTVDNASTISQTIVDEQRNLDALLISAIGLADIGNDVLSTNRKPLTNVLHLLVPTTDLTNEYNKALWCGFAGMAVIAHNQPLPEPSIWITASLTWGGERYRYPTNLPKVAATGGPQCNGLPRLPFNTNPKLLVTDIGANPAQYGNQQLLINSDLLKQLLYGPIAGPPRNPAQIGQPG
;
A
#
# COMPACT_ATOMS: atom_id res chain seq x y z
N MET A 1 -84.98 -6.48 33.16
CA MET A 1 -84.09 -6.49 31.97
C MET A 1 -83.30 -5.20 32.03
N SER A 2 -82.12 -5.21 32.66
CA SER A 2 -81.28 -4.01 32.75
C SER A 2 -80.86 -3.61 31.32
N PRO A 3 -80.90 -2.33 30.92
CA PRO A 3 -80.66 -1.94 29.54
C PRO A 3 -79.22 -2.27 29.18
N THR A 4 -79.01 -2.87 28.01
CA THR A 4 -77.70 -3.32 27.48
C THR A 4 -76.60 -2.25 27.57
N VAL A 5 -76.99 -0.97 27.55
CA VAL A 5 -76.12 0.19 27.68
C VAL A 5 -75.53 0.35 29.09
N PHE A 6 -76.30 0.07 30.14
CA PHE A 6 -75.80 0.13 31.52
C PHE A 6 -74.80 -0.98 31.82
N ASN A 7 -75.02 -2.18 31.27
CA ASN A 7 -74.06 -3.29 31.40
C ASN A 7 -72.76 -2.99 30.62
N ALA A 8 -72.86 -2.43 29.40
CA ALA A 8 -71.68 -2.01 28.64
C ALA A 8 -70.87 -0.91 29.36
N TYR A 9 -71.54 0.04 30.02
CA TYR A 9 -70.88 1.07 30.83
C TYR A 9 -70.27 0.48 32.11
N ALA A 10 -70.96 -0.47 32.76
CA ALA A 10 -70.45 -1.17 33.93
C ALA A 10 -69.23 -2.06 33.59
N ASP A 11 -69.19 -2.68 32.41
CA ASP A 11 -68.07 -3.50 31.95
C ASP A 11 -66.87 -2.64 31.50
N ALA A 12 -67.11 -1.45 30.94
CA ALA A 12 -66.05 -0.54 30.47
C ALA A 12 -65.50 0.39 31.57
N ALA A 13 -66.30 0.71 32.59
CA ALA A 13 -65.91 1.62 33.68
C ALA A 13 -64.60 1.24 34.38
N PRO A 14 -64.31 -0.04 34.72
CA PRO A 14 -63.05 -0.42 35.36
C PRO A 14 -61.82 -0.14 34.48
N ASN A 15 -61.95 -0.31 33.16
CA ASN A 15 -60.87 -0.05 32.21
C ASN A 15 -60.64 1.44 32.00
N LEU A 16 -61.70 2.25 31.98
CA LEU A 16 -61.59 3.71 31.97
C LEU A 16 -60.90 4.24 33.23
N VAL A 17 -61.31 3.78 34.41
CA VAL A 17 -60.69 4.17 35.68
C VAL A 17 -59.21 3.73 35.74
N LYS A 18 -58.90 2.49 35.32
CA LYS A 18 -57.50 2.05 35.19
C LYS A 18 -56.68 2.92 34.23
N THR A 19 -57.28 3.37 33.13
CA THR A 19 -56.59 4.21 32.15
C THR A 19 -56.27 5.58 32.75
N VAL A 20 -57.20 6.16 33.51
CA VAL A 20 -57.00 7.42 34.22
C VAL A 20 -55.95 7.27 35.34
N ASP A 21 -55.98 6.18 36.11
CA ASP A 21 -54.98 5.90 37.15
C ASP A 21 -53.58 5.70 36.57
N ASN A 22 -53.47 4.95 35.47
CA ASN A 22 -52.19 4.77 34.77
C ASN A 22 -51.69 6.10 34.22
N ALA A 23 -52.56 6.93 33.65
CA ALA A 23 -52.19 8.25 33.15
C ALA A 23 -51.74 9.20 34.27
N SER A 24 -52.41 9.17 35.43
CA SER A 24 -52.01 9.92 36.62
C SER A 24 -50.65 9.45 37.13
N THR A 25 -50.44 8.14 37.22
CA THR A 25 -49.18 7.53 37.67
C THR A 25 -48.02 7.92 36.76
N ILE A 26 -48.21 7.83 35.45
CA ILE A 26 -47.20 8.25 34.45
C ILE A 26 -46.92 9.75 34.58
N SER A 27 -47.96 10.57 34.72
CA SER A 27 -47.80 12.02 34.88
C SER A 27 -47.01 12.35 36.15
N GLN A 28 -47.28 11.65 37.26
CA GLN A 28 -46.50 11.78 38.50
C GLN A 28 -45.06 11.34 38.29
N THR A 29 -44.81 10.20 37.65
CA THR A 29 -43.44 9.75 37.34
C THR A 29 -42.69 10.79 36.50
N ILE A 30 -43.34 11.43 35.51
CA ILE A 30 -42.71 12.48 34.71
C ILE A 30 -42.35 13.71 35.56
N VAL A 31 -43.23 14.12 36.47
CA VAL A 31 -42.98 15.26 37.37
C VAL A 31 -41.89 14.92 38.40
N ASP A 32 -41.93 13.71 38.96
CA ASP A 32 -40.95 13.20 39.93
C ASP A 32 -39.56 13.09 39.28
N GLU A 33 -39.50 12.65 38.02
CA GLU A 33 -38.26 12.50 37.23
C GLU A 33 -37.88 13.75 36.44
N GLN A 34 -38.64 14.85 36.54
CA GLN A 34 -38.42 16.06 35.73
C GLN A 34 -36.98 16.56 35.82
N ARG A 35 -36.40 16.57 37.03
CA ARG A 35 -35.01 17.00 37.23
C ARG A 35 -34.00 16.07 36.59
N ASN A 36 -34.26 14.77 36.58
CA ASN A 36 -33.40 13.78 35.96
C ASN A 36 -33.50 13.86 34.42
N LEU A 37 -34.69 14.12 33.89
CA LEU A 37 -34.89 14.39 32.46
C LEU A 37 -34.17 15.67 32.02
N ASP A 38 -34.28 16.75 32.79
CA ASP A 38 -33.57 18.01 32.52
C ASP A 38 -32.06 17.81 32.56
N ALA A 39 -31.55 17.09 33.57
CA ALA A 39 -30.13 16.77 33.67
C ALA A 39 -29.64 15.92 32.48
N LEU A 40 -30.43 14.94 32.04
CA LEU A 40 -30.12 14.11 30.87
C LEU A 40 -30.08 14.96 29.58
N LEU A 41 -31.07 15.82 29.37
CA LEU A 41 -31.16 16.67 28.18
C LEU A 41 -30.00 17.67 28.12
N ILE A 42 -29.67 18.31 29.25
CA ILE A 42 -28.51 19.21 29.33
C ILE A 42 -27.21 18.45 29.07
N SER A 43 -27.07 17.24 29.63
CA SER A 43 -25.89 16.40 29.39
C SER A 43 -25.79 15.97 27.93
N ALA A 44 -26.91 15.65 27.29
CA ALA A 44 -26.96 15.29 25.87
C ALA A 44 -26.63 16.48 24.96
N ILE A 45 -27.12 17.69 25.28
CA ILE A 45 -26.77 18.92 24.58
C ILE A 45 -25.27 19.21 24.74
N GLY A 46 -24.76 19.14 25.98
CA GLY A 46 -23.35 19.33 26.26
C GLY A 46 -22.47 18.34 25.50
N LEU A 47 -22.86 17.06 25.44
CA LEU A 47 -22.17 16.05 24.65
C LEU A 47 -22.21 16.36 23.15
N ALA A 48 -23.35 16.81 22.63
CA ALA A 48 -23.51 17.19 21.22
C ALA A 48 -22.66 18.41 20.86
N ASP A 49 -22.62 19.43 21.71
CA ASP A 49 -21.80 20.62 21.53
C ASP A 49 -20.31 20.30 21.57
N ILE A 50 -19.87 19.50 22.55
CA ILE A 50 -18.48 19.02 22.63
C ILE A 50 -18.14 18.18 21.39
N GLY A 51 -19.02 17.25 20.98
CA GLY A 51 -18.83 16.44 19.78
C GLY A 51 -18.70 17.29 18.52
N ASN A 52 -19.56 18.30 18.37
CA ASN A 52 -19.51 19.25 17.26
C ASN A 52 -18.23 20.08 17.27
N ASP A 53 -17.78 20.57 18.43
CA ASP A 53 -16.57 21.36 18.53
C ASP A 53 -15.32 20.53 18.19
N VAL A 54 -15.23 19.30 18.72
CA VAL A 54 -14.14 18.36 18.38
C VAL A 54 -14.13 18.06 16.88
N LEU A 55 -15.28 17.72 16.29
CA LEU A 55 -15.35 17.40 14.86
C LEU A 55 -15.09 18.62 13.98
N SER A 56 -15.67 19.78 14.31
CA SER A 56 -15.47 21.05 13.59
C SER A 56 -14.00 21.44 13.57
N THR A 57 -13.35 21.42 14.74
CA THR A 57 -11.95 21.78 14.92
C THR A 57 -11.02 20.81 14.19
N ASN A 58 -11.30 19.50 14.26
CA ASN A 58 -10.39 18.47 13.73
C ASN A 58 -10.69 18.01 12.30
N ARG A 59 -11.85 18.35 11.72
CA ARG A 59 -12.26 17.89 10.39
C ARG A 59 -11.22 18.18 9.31
N LYS A 60 -10.72 19.42 9.25
CA LYS A 60 -9.72 19.83 8.25
C LYS A 60 -8.37 19.12 8.46
N PRO A 61 -7.75 19.16 9.66
CA PRO A 61 -6.55 18.39 9.94
C PRO A 61 -6.66 16.90 9.59
N LEU A 62 -7.76 16.25 9.98
CA LEU A 62 -7.97 14.82 9.71
C LEU A 62 -8.05 14.53 8.21
N THR A 63 -8.81 15.36 7.48
CA THR A 63 -8.92 15.22 6.02
C THR A 63 -7.57 15.42 5.34
N ASN A 64 -6.78 16.39 5.78
CA ASN A 64 -5.44 16.64 5.24
C ASN A 64 -4.49 15.47 5.50
N VAL A 65 -4.50 14.92 6.71
CA VAL A 65 -3.67 13.76 7.07
C VAL A 65 -4.02 12.55 6.19
N LEU A 66 -5.31 12.25 6.01
CA LEU A 66 -5.75 11.19 5.12
C LEU A 66 -5.35 11.47 3.66
N HIS A 67 -5.53 12.70 3.18
CA HIS A 67 -5.15 13.08 1.82
C HIS A 67 -3.63 12.91 1.55
N LEU A 68 -2.79 13.14 2.56
CA LEU A 68 -1.34 12.94 2.48
C LEU A 68 -0.94 11.47 2.60
N LEU A 69 -1.63 10.69 3.44
CA LEU A 69 -1.33 9.27 3.66
C LEU A 69 -1.77 8.39 2.50
N VAL A 70 -2.96 8.63 1.93
CA VAL A 70 -3.57 7.77 0.91
C VAL A 70 -2.62 7.46 -0.25
N PRO A 71 -1.96 8.44 -0.91
CA PRO A 71 -1.06 8.15 -2.03
C PRO A 71 0.12 7.25 -1.63
N THR A 72 0.67 7.46 -0.43
CA THR A 72 1.80 6.67 0.07
C THR A 72 1.38 5.24 0.45
N THR A 73 0.21 5.08 1.06
CA THR A 73 -0.33 3.76 1.40
C THR A 73 -0.79 3.00 0.15
N ASP A 74 -1.33 3.70 -0.84
CA ASP A 74 -1.72 3.13 -2.13
C ASP A 74 -0.48 2.62 -2.88
N LEU A 75 0.58 3.41 -2.97
CA LEU A 75 1.85 2.96 -3.58
C LEU A 75 2.46 1.79 -2.81
N THR A 76 2.42 1.84 -1.47
CA THR A 76 2.89 0.73 -0.62
C THR A 76 2.10 -0.55 -0.88
N ASN A 77 0.78 -0.43 -1.05
CA ASN A 77 -0.10 -1.55 -1.36
C ASN A 77 0.13 -2.07 -2.79
N GLU A 78 0.33 -1.19 -3.77
CA GLU A 78 0.67 -1.55 -5.15
C GLU A 78 2.00 -2.34 -5.22
N TYR A 79 2.99 -1.93 -4.42
CA TYR A 79 4.30 -2.59 -4.34
C TYR A 79 4.43 -3.62 -3.22
N ASN A 80 3.31 -4.06 -2.61
CA ASN A 80 3.32 -4.97 -1.46
C ASN A 80 4.07 -6.28 -1.72
N LYS A 81 4.05 -6.77 -2.97
CA LYS A 81 4.69 -8.01 -3.39
C LYS A 81 6.22 -7.87 -3.41
N ALA A 82 6.75 -6.70 -3.75
CA ALA A 82 8.20 -6.45 -3.63
C ALA A 82 8.63 -6.50 -2.17
N LEU A 83 7.86 -5.85 -1.28
CA LEU A 83 8.12 -5.87 0.15
C LEU A 83 8.06 -7.29 0.71
N TRP A 84 6.99 -8.04 0.42
CA TRP A 84 6.85 -9.42 0.87
C TRP A 84 7.99 -10.29 0.36
N CYS A 85 8.37 -10.21 -0.91
CA CYS A 85 9.46 -11.01 -1.45
C CYS A 85 10.83 -10.67 -0.85
N GLY A 86 11.09 -9.39 -0.56
CA GLY A 86 12.28 -8.97 0.18
C GLY A 86 12.30 -9.53 1.60
N PHE A 87 11.23 -9.33 2.38
CA PHE A 87 11.15 -9.79 3.77
C PHE A 87 11.13 -11.31 3.91
N ALA A 88 10.35 -12.00 3.07
CA ALA A 88 10.30 -13.45 3.08
C ALA A 88 11.64 -14.07 2.64
N GLY A 89 12.35 -13.44 1.69
CA GLY A 89 13.71 -13.83 1.32
C GLY A 89 14.71 -13.65 2.46
N MET A 90 14.67 -12.50 3.14
CA MET A 90 15.50 -12.26 4.33
C MET A 90 15.21 -13.24 5.46
N ALA A 91 13.93 -13.60 5.68
CA ALA A 91 13.56 -14.61 6.68
C ALA A 91 14.18 -15.98 6.38
N VAL A 92 14.28 -16.37 5.10
CA VAL A 92 14.97 -17.60 4.71
C VAL A 92 16.47 -17.51 5.01
N ILE A 93 17.10 -16.39 4.63
CA ILE A 93 18.55 -16.18 4.84
C ILE A 93 18.90 -16.12 6.33
N ALA A 94 18.03 -15.55 7.16
CA ALA A 94 18.22 -15.46 8.61
C ALA A 94 18.27 -16.83 9.30
N HIS A 95 17.73 -17.87 8.68
CA HIS A 95 17.79 -19.25 9.16
C HIS A 95 18.88 -20.10 8.49
N ASN A 96 19.74 -19.49 7.67
CA ASN A 96 20.90 -20.20 7.14
C ASN A 96 21.87 -20.58 8.26
N GLN A 97 22.62 -21.66 8.04
CA GLN A 97 23.65 -22.09 8.97
C GLN A 97 24.68 -20.96 9.17
N PRO A 98 25.09 -20.68 10.42
CA PRO A 98 26.15 -19.72 10.67
C PRO A 98 27.46 -20.20 10.02
N LEU A 99 28.32 -19.24 9.70
CA LEU A 99 29.66 -19.54 9.22
C LEU A 99 30.43 -20.32 10.30
N PRO A 100 31.18 -21.38 9.93
CA PRO A 100 31.91 -22.19 10.90
C PRO A 100 33.01 -21.40 11.63
N GLU A 101 33.53 -20.35 11.01
CA GLU A 101 34.55 -19.46 11.56
C GLU A 101 34.19 -17.99 11.24
N PRO A 102 34.50 -17.03 12.13
CA PRO A 102 34.31 -15.60 11.87
C PRO A 102 35.08 -15.14 10.63
N SER A 103 34.42 -15.10 9.49
CA SER A 103 35.01 -14.84 8.17
C SER A 103 33.99 -14.28 7.20
N ILE A 104 34.43 -13.89 6.00
CA ILE A 104 33.55 -13.54 4.88
C ILE A 104 33.79 -14.56 3.78
N TRP A 105 32.78 -15.35 3.43
CA TRP A 105 32.84 -16.26 2.29
C TRP A 105 32.57 -15.49 1.00
N ILE A 106 33.64 -15.22 0.23
CA ILE A 106 33.57 -14.50 -1.04
C ILE A 106 33.72 -15.50 -2.18
N THR A 107 32.73 -15.54 -3.07
CA THR A 107 32.87 -16.18 -4.38
C THR A 107 33.29 -15.13 -5.40
N ALA A 108 34.55 -15.17 -5.82
CA ALA A 108 35.04 -14.35 -6.92
C ALA A 108 35.06 -15.17 -8.22
N SER A 109 34.67 -14.57 -9.32
CA SER A 109 34.67 -15.22 -10.63
C SER A 109 35.03 -14.21 -11.72
N LEU A 110 35.81 -14.65 -12.71
CA LEU A 110 36.04 -13.89 -13.93
C LEU A 110 34.80 -14.05 -14.82
N THR A 111 34.19 -12.93 -15.21
CA THR A 111 33.01 -12.89 -16.06
C THR A 111 33.29 -12.10 -17.32
N TRP A 112 32.56 -12.41 -18.40
CA TRP A 112 32.64 -11.67 -19.64
C TRP A 112 31.96 -10.31 -19.49
N GLY A 113 32.50 -9.29 -20.16
CA GLY A 113 31.91 -7.95 -20.15
C GLY A 113 30.56 -7.92 -20.87
N GLY A 114 29.59 -7.19 -20.30
CA GLY A 114 28.31 -6.92 -20.95
C GLY A 114 28.42 -5.98 -22.15
N GLU A 115 27.33 -5.85 -22.90
CA GLU A 115 27.27 -4.92 -24.04
C GLU A 115 27.51 -3.47 -23.59
N ARG A 116 28.10 -2.67 -24.48
CA ARG A 116 28.48 -1.30 -24.15
C ARG A 116 27.29 -0.36 -24.09
N TYR A 117 27.43 0.65 -23.23
CA TYR A 117 26.62 1.86 -23.32
C TYR A 117 26.92 2.62 -24.62
N ARG A 118 25.89 3.03 -25.37
CA ARG A 118 26.02 3.82 -26.59
C ARG A 118 25.12 5.06 -26.50
N TYR A 119 25.74 6.24 -26.53
CA TYR A 119 25.00 7.50 -26.65
C TYR A 119 24.66 7.78 -28.12
N PRO A 120 23.46 8.31 -28.44
CA PRO A 120 22.33 8.59 -27.54
C PRO A 120 21.37 7.41 -27.32
N THR A 121 21.61 6.26 -27.97
CA THR A 121 20.67 5.12 -27.99
C THR A 121 20.28 4.57 -26.61
N ASN A 122 21.21 4.57 -25.66
CA ASN A 122 21.03 3.96 -24.34
C ASN A 122 20.66 4.97 -23.24
N LEU A 123 20.26 6.19 -23.61
CA LEU A 123 19.86 7.21 -22.62
C LEU A 123 18.82 6.66 -21.63
N PRO A 124 18.96 6.96 -20.31
CA PRO A 124 18.02 6.49 -19.31
C PRO A 124 16.57 6.87 -19.66
N LYS A 125 15.66 5.91 -19.50
CA LYS A 125 14.22 6.10 -19.71
C LYS A 125 13.44 5.71 -18.47
N VAL A 126 12.34 6.41 -18.23
CA VAL A 126 11.39 6.11 -17.15
C VAL A 126 10.12 5.50 -17.76
N ALA A 127 10.29 4.44 -18.55
CA ALA A 127 9.20 3.78 -19.30
C ALA A 127 9.01 2.30 -18.92
N ALA A 128 9.71 1.84 -17.87
CA ALA A 128 9.54 0.49 -17.34
C ALA A 128 8.13 0.29 -16.77
N THR A 129 7.48 -0.80 -17.17
CA THR A 129 6.18 -1.24 -16.66
C THR A 129 6.25 -2.71 -16.20
N GLY A 130 5.20 -3.20 -15.53
CA GLY A 130 5.08 -4.61 -15.16
C GLY A 130 5.18 -4.93 -13.66
N GLY A 131 5.29 -3.90 -12.81
CA GLY A 131 5.18 -4.02 -11.35
C GLY A 131 6.22 -4.94 -10.70
N PRO A 132 6.06 -5.23 -9.39
CA PRO A 132 6.99 -6.06 -8.65
C PRO A 132 6.90 -7.55 -9.02
N GLN A 133 8.04 -8.14 -9.36
CA GLN A 133 8.19 -9.57 -9.65
C GLN A 133 9.19 -10.19 -8.67
N CYS A 134 8.82 -11.33 -8.08
CA CYS A 134 9.65 -11.98 -7.05
C CYS A 134 10.80 -12.81 -7.61
N ASN A 135 10.74 -13.17 -8.90
CA ASN A 135 11.85 -13.80 -9.63
C ASN A 135 12.53 -14.97 -8.89
N GLY A 136 11.73 -15.82 -8.24
CA GLY A 136 12.20 -16.99 -7.49
C GLY A 136 12.29 -16.83 -5.98
N LEU A 137 12.14 -15.62 -5.44
CA LEU A 137 11.99 -15.41 -3.99
C LEU A 137 10.65 -15.96 -3.49
N PRO A 138 10.58 -16.41 -2.22
CA PRO A 138 11.60 -16.31 -1.18
C PRO A 138 12.62 -17.46 -1.14
N ARG A 139 12.36 -18.57 -1.83
CA ARG A 139 13.24 -19.75 -1.84
C ARG A 139 13.76 -19.99 -3.25
N LEU A 140 14.98 -19.53 -3.52
CA LEU A 140 15.69 -19.89 -4.74
C LEU A 140 16.39 -21.24 -4.54
N PRO A 141 16.17 -22.23 -5.42
CA PRO A 141 16.91 -23.49 -5.37
C PRO A 141 18.40 -23.27 -5.61
N PHE A 142 19.22 -24.17 -5.06
CA PHE A 142 20.67 -24.16 -5.31
C PHE A 142 20.97 -24.24 -6.81
N ASN A 143 22.01 -23.51 -7.24
CA ASN A 143 22.46 -23.46 -8.64
C ASN A 143 21.39 -22.96 -9.64
N THR A 144 20.49 -22.08 -9.21
CA THR A 144 19.50 -21.44 -10.08
C THR A 144 19.96 -20.04 -10.47
N ASN A 145 19.79 -19.67 -11.74
CA ASN A 145 20.07 -18.32 -12.23
C ASN A 145 18.75 -17.56 -12.43
N PRO A 146 18.54 -16.40 -11.78
CA PRO A 146 17.37 -15.57 -12.04
C PRO A 146 17.40 -15.06 -13.48
N LYS A 147 16.23 -15.00 -14.11
CA LYS A 147 16.10 -14.46 -15.47
C LYS A 147 16.40 -12.95 -15.46
N LEU A 148 17.09 -12.47 -16.48
CA LEU A 148 17.26 -11.04 -16.70
C LEU A 148 15.90 -10.38 -16.95
N LEU A 149 15.54 -9.40 -16.12
CA LEU A 149 14.35 -8.59 -16.31
C LEU A 149 14.68 -7.48 -17.33
N VAL A 150 14.13 -7.60 -18.53
CA VAL A 150 14.28 -6.58 -19.58
C VAL A 150 13.12 -5.58 -19.47
N THR A 151 13.45 -4.32 -19.23
CA THR A 151 12.49 -3.21 -19.13
C THR A 151 12.93 -2.03 -19.99
N ASP A 152 12.01 -1.13 -20.33
CA ASP A 152 12.32 0.07 -21.10
C ASP A 152 12.98 1.15 -20.23
N ILE A 153 14.25 0.90 -19.89
CA ILE A 153 15.12 1.79 -19.10
C ILE A 153 16.27 2.38 -19.93
N GLY A 154 16.25 2.19 -21.25
CA GLY A 154 17.28 2.67 -22.18
C GLY A 154 18.41 1.68 -22.41
N ALA A 155 19.15 1.29 -21.38
CA ALA A 155 20.27 0.36 -21.52
C ALA A 155 19.82 -1.10 -21.39
N ASN A 156 20.06 -1.92 -22.42
CA ASN A 156 19.80 -3.36 -22.39
C ASN A 156 21.07 -4.16 -22.78
N PRO A 157 21.70 -4.88 -21.82
CA PRO A 157 22.90 -5.66 -22.11
C PRO A 157 22.65 -6.88 -23.02
N ALA A 158 21.39 -7.31 -23.16
CA ALA A 158 20.99 -8.45 -23.98
C ALA A 158 20.36 -8.03 -25.32
N GLN A 159 20.42 -6.75 -25.70
CA GLN A 159 19.70 -6.20 -26.87
C GLN A 159 19.97 -6.90 -28.21
N TYR A 160 21.17 -7.45 -28.39
CA TYR A 160 21.58 -8.09 -29.64
C TYR A 160 21.40 -9.61 -29.64
N GLY A 161 20.94 -10.21 -28.53
CA GLY A 161 20.74 -11.66 -28.45
C GLY A 161 22.00 -12.48 -28.70
N ASN A 162 23.20 -11.90 -28.50
CA ASN A 162 24.46 -12.57 -28.78
C ASN A 162 24.63 -13.79 -27.87
N GLN A 163 24.50 -14.99 -28.45
CA GLN A 163 24.68 -16.25 -27.73
C GLN A 163 26.16 -16.63 -27.57
N GLN A 164 27.05 -15.92 -28.25
CA GLN A 164 28.47 -16.23 -28.35
C GLN A 164 29.32 -15.07 -27.82
N LEU A 165 30.54 -15.39 -27.38
CA LEU A 165 31.52 -14.40 -26.97
C LEU A 165 31.95 -13.58 -28.19
N LEU A 166 31.74 -12.26 -28.13
CA LEU A 166 32.18 -11.37 -29.19
C LEU A 166 33.55 -10.78 -28.86
N ILE A 167 34.54 -11.10 -29.71
CA ILE A 167 35.81 -10.40 -29.69
C ILE A 167 35.56 -8.94 -30.06
N ASN A 168 36.12 -8.07 -29.23
CA ASN A 168 35.65 -6.72 -29.14
C ASN A 168 36.47 -5.75 -29.99
N SER A 169 36.30 -5.82 -31.31
CA SER A 169 36.99 -4.97 -32.28
C SER A 169 36.09 -3.87 -32.84
N ASP A 170 36.33 -2.62 -32.46
CA ASP A 170 35.59 -1.46 -32.98
C ASP A 170 35.88 -1.24 -34.47
N LEU A 171 37.15 -1.29 -34.86
CA LEU A 171 37.60 -1.14 -36.25
C LEU A 171 36.95 -2.18 -37.19
N LEU A 172 36.92 -3.45 -36.80
CA LEU A 172 36.32 -4.51 -37.63
C LEU A 172 34.82 -4.29 -37.78
N LYS A 173 34.13 -3.84 -36.71
CA LYS A 173 32.70 -3.58 -36.76
C LYS A 173 32.38 -2.37 -37.65
N GLN A 174 33.17 -1.31 -37.59
CA GLN A 174 33.02 -0.16 -38.48
C GLN A 174 33.35 -0.50 -39.94
N LEU A 175 34.34 -1.36 -40.17
CA LEU A 175 34.70 -1.81 -41.51
C LEU A 175 33.63 -2.71 -42.15
N LEU A 176 32.96 -3.55 -41.37
CA LEU A 176 31.92 -4.47 -41.85
C LEU A 176 30.53 -3.81 -41.96
N TYR A 177 30.18 -2.92 -41.04
CA TYR A 177 28.81 -2.40 -40.89
C TYR A 177 28.69 -0.88 -41.02
N GLY A 178 29.80 -0.17 -41.26
CA GLY A 178 29.84 1.28 -41.34
C GLY A 178 29.82 1.96 -39.96
N PRO A 179 29.65 3.30 -39.90
CA PRO A 179 29.63 4.06 -38.66
C PRO A 179 28.52 3.58 -37.72
N ILE A 180 28.89 3.26 -36.48
CA ILE A 180 27.96 2.76 -35.46
C ILE A 180 27.79 3.83 -34.38
N ALA A 181 26.56 4.03 -33.90
CA ALA A 181 26.28 4.98 -32.82
C ALA A 181 27.08 4.68 -31.55
N GLY A 182 27.50 5.74 -30.86
CA GLY A 182 28.34 5.69 -29.66
C GLY A 182 29.75 6.25 -29.93
N PRO A 183 30.34 6.96 -28.96
CA PRO A 183 31.66 7.55 -29.15
C PRO A 183 32.74 6.45 -29.31
N PRO A 184 33.77 6.69 -30.16
CA PRO A 184 34.95 5.82 -30.23
C PRO A 184 35.61 5.78 -28.85
N ARG A 185 35.93 4.58 -28.35
CA ARG A 185 36.49 4.45 -26.99
C ARG A 185 37.86 5.13 -26.89
N ASN A 186 38.01 6.03 -25.92
CA ASN A 186 39.18 5.99 -25.04
C ASN A 186 38.89 4.94 -23.94
N PRO A 187 39.65 3.83 -23.84
CA PRO A 187 39.45 2.80 -22.81
C PRO A 187 39.52 3.34 -21.36
N ALA A 188 40.06 4.54 -21.14
CA ALA A 188 40.12 5.20 -19.84
C ALA A 188 38.88 6.05 -19.48
N GLN A 189 37.93 6.26 -20.40
CA GLN A 189 36.79 7.19 -20.21
C GLN A 189 37.17 8.64 -19.83
N ILE A 190 38.44 9.04 -19.99
CA ILE A 190 38.90 10.40 -19.70
C ILE A 190 38.64 11.30 -20.92
N GLY A 191 37.90 12.39 -20.73
CA GLY A 191 37.93 13.56 -21.62
C GLY A 191 36.85 13.67 -22.70
N GLN A 192 35.66 13.08 -22.54
CA GLN A 192 34.57 13.34 -23.50
C GLN A 192 33.60 14.41 -22.98
N PRO A 193 33.36 15.51 -23.73
CA PRO A 193 32.27 16.44 -23.45
C PRO A 193 30.92 15.80 -23.86
N GLY A 194 29.84 16.27 -23.23
CA GLY A 194 28.47 15.83 -23.49
C GLY A 194 27.99 16.06 -24.92
#